data_AF-A0A838EJL6-F1
#
_entry.id   AF-A0A838EJL6-F1
#
_cell.length_a   1.000
_cell.length_b   1.000
_cell.length_c   1.000
_cell.angle_alpha   90.00
_cell.angle_beta   90.00
_cell.angle_gamma   90.00
#
_symmetry.space_group_name_H-M   'P 1'
#
loop_
_entity.id
_entity.type
_entity.pdbx_description
1 polymer ?
#
loop_
_entity_poly.entity_id
_entity_poly.type
_entity_poly.pdbx_seq_one_letter_code
_entity_poly.pdbx_strand_id
1 'polypeptide(L)'
;MELNSNYTSQTSLPRPTSQAIRELPAQYFKVLTHPSIATFREEKGKATWGMNWLQFIALGLIGAVLQTIGLLISPPNFSSVIGTAGISHATLLMVTIVSLAIVELLLTPVSFLAAGGILFLIARALGGKGTYKEQIYTTLLFGVPLVIVSYLLFLIPGAGAWLLYLPHLYSLVLLVLALRAVHQSTGY
;
A
#
# COMPACT_ATOMS: atom_id res chain seq x y z
N MET A 1 13.15 -11.37 -51.30
CA MET A 1 13.62 -10.32 -50.37
C MET A 1 12.75 -10.46 -49.13
N GLU A 2 13.11 -11.39 -48.25
CA GLU A 2 12.37 -11.69 -47.03
C GLU A 2 13.04 -10.96 -45.87
N LEU A 3 12.34 -9.99 -45.27
CA LEU A 3 12.77 -9.37 -44.03
C LEU A 3 12.16 -10.14 -42.87
N ASN A 4 12.96 -11.05 -42.31
CA ASN A 4 12.70 -11.70 -41.02
C ASN A 4 12.56 -10.64 -39.93
N SER A 5 11.34 -10.39 -39.47
CA SER A 5 11.06 -9.62 -38.26
C SER A 5 11.35 -10.49 -37.03
N ASN A 6 12.63 -10.56 -36.67
CA ASN A 6 13.05 -11.05 -35.37
C ASN A 6 12.54 -10.11 -34.28
N TYR A 7 11.29 -10.30 -33.85
CA TYR A 7 10.80 -9.77 -32.58
C TYR A 7 11.50 -10.53 -31.45
N THR A 8 12.70 -10.10 -31.12
CA THR A 8 13.32 -10.44 -29.85
C THR A 8 12.41 -9.94 -28.74
N SER A 9 11.65 -10.86 -28.17
CA SER A 9 11.01 -10.68 -26.88
C SER A 9 12.12 -10.32 -25.89
N GLN A 10 12.27 -9.03 -25.58
CA GLN A 10 13.21 -8.56 -24.57
C GLN A 10 12.79 -9.17 -23.23
N THR A 11 13.36 -10.33 -22.94
CA THR A 11 13.27 -10.98 -21.65
C THR A 11 14.11 -10.13 -20.72
N SER A 12 13.50 -9.09 -20.14
CA SER A 12 14.18 -8.24 -19.16
C SER A 12 14.68 -9.16 -18.03
N LEU A 13 16.00 -9.25 -17.88
CA LEU A 13 16.62 -9.98 -16.79
C LEU A 13 15.99 -9.50 -15.47
N PRO A 14 15.68 -10.41 -14.53
CA PRO A 14 15.15 -10.03 -13.23
C PRO A 14 16.08 -8.98 -12.61
N ARG A 15 15.57 -7.77 -12.35
CA ARG A 15 16.39 -6.72 -11.72
C ARG A 15 16.90 -7.22 -10.36
N PRO A 16 18.14 -6.92 -9.99
CA PRO A 16 18.65 -7.22 -8.66
C PRO A 16 17.74 -6.61 -7.60
N THR A 17 17.26 -7.42 -6.65
CA THR A 17 16.30 -7.00 -5.60
C THR A 17 16.79 -5.77 -4.83
N SER A 18 18.11 -5.66 -4.59
CA SER A 18 18.70 -4.49 -3.93
C SER A 18 18.51 -3.18 -4.69
N GLN A 19 18.60 -3.18 -6.02
CA GLN A 19 18.39 -1.97 -6.82
C GLN A 19 16.91 -1.58 -6.79
N ALA A 20 16.03 -2.58 -6.92
CA ALA A 20 14.58 -2.36 -6.90
C ALA A 20 14.10 -1.75 -5.56
N ILE A 21 14.68 -2.17 -4.42
CA ILE A 21 14.42 -1.58 -3.09
C ILE A 21 14.81 -0.11 -3.05
N ARG A 22 15.98 0.25 -3.58
CA ARG A 22 16.49 1.62 -3.55
C ARG A 22 15.67 2.58 -4.43
N GLU A 23 15.07 2.06 -5.49
CA GLU A 23 14.23 2.84 -6.41
C GLU A 23 12.80 3.07 -5.88
N LEU A 24 12.31 2.25 -4.94
CA LEU A 24 10.93 2.33 -4.45
C LEU A 24 10.50 3.72 -3.97
N PRO A 25 11.27 4.43 -3.11
CA PRO A 25 10.87 5.77 -2.68
C PRO A 25 10.72 6.76 -3.84
N ALA A 26 11.59 6.67 -4.85
CA ALA A 26 11.49 7.50 -6.05
C ALA A 26 10.25 7.15 -6.88
N GLN A 27 9.89 5.86 -6.96
CA GLN A 27 8.67 5.41 -7.64
C GLN A 27 7.40 5.91 -6.93
N TYR A 28 7.37 5.86 -5.60
CA TYR A 28 6.27 6.44 -4.79
C TYR A 28 6.10 7.93 -5.09
N PHE A 29 7.21 8.68 -5.02
CA PHE A 29 7.18 10.12 -5.28
C PHE A 29 6.72 10.43 -6.70
N LYS A 30 7.20 9.66 -7.69
CA LYS A 30 6.82 9.79 -9.10
C LYS A 30 5.32 9.61 -9.30
N VAL A 31 4.72 8.54 -8.77
CA VAL A 31 3.27 8.30 -8.96
C VAL A 31 2.39 9.29 -8.21
N LEU A 32 2.87 9.85 -7.09
CA LEU A 32 2.11 10.82 -6.31
C LEU A 32 2.16 12.23 -6.90
N THR A 33 3.30 12.64 -7.48
CA THR A 33 3.50 14.01 -7.98
C THR A 33 3.21 14.17 -9.47
N HIS A 34 3.43 13.11 -10.26
CA HIS A 34 3.19 13.11 -11.70
C HIS A 34 2.26 11.94 -12.09
N PRO A 35 1.02 11.92 -11.56
CA PRO A 35 0.09 10.82 -11.78
C PRO A 35 -0.40 10.83 -13.22
N SER A 36 -0.19 9.73 -13.95
CA SER A 36 -0.80 9.54 -15.26
C SER A 36 -0.93 8.06 -15.60
N ILE A 37 -1.80 7.75 -16.57
CA ILE A 37 -1.91 6.37 -17.09
C ILE A 37 -0.56 5.90 -17.64
N ALA A 38 0.21 6.78 -18.29
CA ALA A 38 1.54 6.46 -18.80
C ALA A 38 2.52 6.14 -17.67
N THR A 39 2.51 6.93 -16.59
CA THR A 39 3.33 6.71 -15.38
C THR A 39 3.06 5.32 -14.81
N PHE A 40 1.79 4.97 -14.55
CA PHE A 40 1.44 3.66 -14.00
C PHE A 40 1.70 2.51 -14.98
N ARG A 41 1.61 2.75 -16.30
CA ARG A 41 1.91 1.74 -17.31
C ARG A 41 3.41 1.43 -17.41
N GLU A 42 4.26 2.44 -17.20
CA GLU A 42 5.70 2.23 -17.09
C GLU A 42 6.04 1.44 -15.83
N GLU A 43 5.43 1.80 -14.70
CA GLU A 43 5.71 1.17 -13.42
C GLU A 43 5.17 -0.27 -13.33
N LYS A 44 3.99 -0.58 -13.88
CA LYS A 44 3.38 -1.91 -13.75
C LYS A 44 4.28 -3.04 -14.27
N GLY A 45 5.13 -2.77 -15.27
CA GLY A 45 6.08 -3.74 -15.82
C GLY A 45 7.12 -4.22 -14.80
N LYS A 46 7.31 -3.49 -13.71
CA LYS A 46 8.23 -3.83 -12.60
C LYS A 46 7.57 -4.74 -11.55
N ALA A 47 6.29 -5.08 -11.71
CA ALA A 47 5.53 -5.84 -10.74
C ALA A 47 6.08 -7.27 -10.53
N THR A 48 6.53 -7.54 -9.31
CA THR A 48 6.93 -8.88 -8.85
C THR A 48 6.29 -9.18 -7.51
N TRP A 49 6.03 -10.46 -7.21
CA TRP A 49 5.49 -10.85 -5.91
C TRP A 49 6.43 -10.50 -4.77
N GLY A 50 7.74 -10.65 -4.97
CA GLY A 50 8.74 -10.24 -3.97
C GLY A 50 8.65 -8.76 -3.64
N MET A 51 8.40 -7.91 -4.65
CA MET A 51 8.22 -6.48 -4.44
C MET A 51 6.92 -6.13 -3.70
N ASN A 52 5.83 -6.85 -3.98
CA ASN A 52 4.57 -6.66 -3.27
C ASN A 52 4.72 -7.04 -1.78
N TRP A 53 5.33 -8.20 -1.49
CA TRP A 53 5.58 -8.66 -0.12
C TRP A 53 6.51 -7.74 0.66
N LEU A 54 7.58 -7.28 0.01
CA LEU A 54 8.48 -6.29 0.61
C LEU A 54 7.72 -5.05 1.05
N GLN A 55 6.87 -4.49 0.17
CA GLN A 55 6.07 -3.31 0.48
C GLN A 55 5.08 -3.56 1.62
N PHE A 56 4.42 -4.71 1.65
CA PHE A 56 3.52 -5.07 2.76
C PHE A 56 4.25 -5.16 4.10
N ILE A 57 5.38 -5.86 4.14
CA ILE A 57 6.17 -6.03 5.36
C ILE A 57 6.73 -4.68 5.82
N ALA A 58 7.29 -3.90 4.89
CA ALA A 58 7.80 -2.57 5.20
C ALA A 58 6.69 -1.66 5.76
N LEU A 59 5.51 -1.65 5.13
CA LEU A 59 4.38 -0.87 5.60
C LEU A 59 3.88 -1.34 6.97
N GLY A 60 3.72 -2.65 7.18
CA GLY A 60 3.27 -3.19 8.47
C GLY A 60 4.23 -2.87 9.61
N LEU A 61 5.55 -2.94 9.37
CA LEU A 61 6.57 -2.54 10.36
C LEU A 61 6.54 -1.05 10.66
N ILE A 62 6.49 -0.20 9.62
CA ILE A 62 6.42 1.26 9.78
C ILE A 62 5.12 1.64 10.50
N GLY A 63 3.99 1.06 10.09
CA GLY A 63 2.68 1.28 10.69
C GLY A 63 2.65 0.91 12.16
N ALA A 64 3.16 -0.26 12.54
CA ALA A 64 3.24 -0.69 13.93
C ALA A 64 4.07 0.29 14.79
N VAL A 65 5.20 0.78 14.28
CA VAL A 65 6.04 1.77 14.99
C VAL A 65 5.30 3.10 15.14
N LEU A 66 4.77 3.66 14.05
CA LEU A 66 4.09 4.96 14.09
C LEU A 66 2.81 4.90 14.95
N GLN A 67 2.04 3.82 14.85
CA GLN A 67 0.87 3.60 15.69
C GLN A 67 1.24 3.51 17.18
N THR A 68 2.32 2.80 17.52
CA THR A 68 2.84 2.74 18.89
C THR A 68 3.16 4.13 19.41
N ILE A 69 3.87 4.94 18.62
CA ILE A 69 4.20 6.33 18.99
C ILE A 69 2.91 7.14 19.20
N GLY A 70 1.93 7.01 18.30
CA GLY A 70 0.66 7.71 18.43
C GLY A 70 -0.12 7.34 19.70
N LEU A 71 -0.12 6.07 20.08
CA LEU A 71 -0.73 5.60 21.33
C LEU A 71 0.00 6.10 22.59
N LEU A 72 1.31 6.34 22.50
CA LEU A 72 2.08 6.93 23.60
C LEU A 72 1.83 8.45 23.72
N ILE A 73 1.64 9.14 22.59
CA ILE A 73 1.34 10.57 22.55
C ILE A 73 -0.09 10.85 23.03
N SER A 74 -1.06 10.04 22.59
CA SER A 74 -2.47 10.18 22.92
C SER A 74 -3.05 8.83 23.39
N PRO A 75 -2.79 8.44 24.65
CA PRO A 75 -3.23 7.16 25.18
C PRO A 75 -4.76 7.00 25.16
N PRO A 76 -5.28 5.80 24.85
CA PRO A 76 -6.69 5.52 24.96
C PRO A 76 -7.19 5.69 26.40
N ASN A 77 -8.43 6.13 26.55
CA ASN A 77 -9.05 6.21 27.86
C ASN A 77 -9.60 4.84 28.29
N PHE A 78 -8.93 4.19 29.25
CA PHE A 78 -9.30 2.87 29.78
C PHE A 78 -10.23 2.91 31.01
N SER A 79 -10.85 4.06 31.31
CA SER A 79 -11.71 4.23 32.51
C SER A 79 -12.82 3.19 32.64
N SER A 80 -13.35 2.67 31.53
CA SER A 80 -14.38 1.63 31.52
C SER A 80 -13.88 0.23 31.91
N VAL A 81 -12.57 -0.03 31.86
CA VAL A 81 -11.96 -1.37 32.05
C VAL A 81 -11.21 -1.47 33.38
N ILE A 82 -10.61 -0.37 33.84
CA ILE A 82 -9.79 -0.35 35.05
C ILE A 82 -10.64 -0.66 36.30
N GLY A 83 -11.89 -0.18 36.34
CA GLY A 83 -12.79 -0.36 37.49
C GLY A 83 -13.30 -1.80 37.69
N THR A 84 -13.19 -2.67 36.69
CA THR A 84 -13.81 -4.02 36.71
C THR A 84 -12.80 -5.16 36.82
N ALA A 85 -11.54 -4.95 36.42
CA ALA A 85 -10.56 -6.05 36.30
C ALA A 85 -9.34 -5.94 37.23
N GLY A 86 -9.17 -4.84 37.97
CA GLY A 86 -7.99 -4.63 38.84
C GLY A 86 -6.65 -4.51 38.08
N ILE A 87 -6.71 -4.27 36.77
CA ILE A 87 -5.53 -4.19 35.89
C ILE A 87 -5.01 -2.75 35.87
N SER A 88 -3.70 -2.58 35.95
CA SER A 88 -3.07 -1.25 35.86
C SER A 88 -3.24 -0.64 34.46
N HIS A 89 -3.31 0.69 34.40
CA HIS A 89 -3.37 1.41 33.12
C HIS A 89 -2.17 1.09 32.21
N ALA A 90 -0.97 0.98 32.78
CA ALA A 90 0.25 0.67 32.03
C ALA A 90 0.19 -0.72 31.39
N THR A 91 -0.35 -1.71 32.10
CA THR A 91 -0.53 -3.08 31.57
C THR A 91 -1.51 -3.06 30.39
N LEU A 92 -2.65 -2.36 30.50
CA LEU A 92 -3.63 -2.24 29.41
C LEU A 92 -3.05 -1.54 28.19
N LEU A 93 -2.25 -0.48 28.39
CA LEU A 93 -1.58 0.21 27.30
C LEU A 93 -0.61 -0.72 26.56
N MET A 94 0.22 -1.47 27.29
CA MET A 94 1.18 -2.41 26.68
C MET A 94 0.48 -3.54 25.91
N VAL A 95 -0.57 -4.13 26.50
CA VAL A 95 -1.38 -5.15 25.82
C VAL A 95 -2.00 -4.57 24.55
N THR A 96 -2.51 -3.34 24.60
CA THR A 96 -3.10 -2.66 23.43
C THR A 96 -2.06 -2.44 22.33
N ILE A 97 -0.88 -1.90 22.67
CA ILE A 97 0.20 -1.65 21.73
C ILE A 97 0.63 -2.94 21.04
N VAL A 98 0.92 -4.00 21.81
CA VAL A 98 1.40 -5.27 21.27
C VAL A 98 0.31 -5.93 20.40
N SER A 99 -0.94 -5.94 20.86
CA SER A 99 -2.05 -6.53 20.12
C SER A 99 -2.27 -5.81 18.79
N LEU A 100 -2.31 -4.48 18.80
CA LEU A 100 -2.50 -3.69 17.59
C LEU A 100 -1.32 -3.82 16.62
N ALA A 101 -0.08 -3.87 17.11
CA ALA A 101 1.09 -4.09 16.26
C ALA A 101 1.05 -5.46 15.55
N ILE A 102 0.63 -6.52 16.25
CA ILE A 102 0.46 -7.87 15.66
C ILE A 102 -0.66 -7.84 14.62
N VAL A 103 -1.80 -7.25 14.97
CA VAL A 103 -2.96 -7.12 14.08
C VAL A 103 -2.57 -6.35 12.82
N GLU A 104 -1.85 -5.24 12.95
CA GLU A 104 -1.39 -4.44 11.81
C GLU A 104 -0.49 -5.27 10.91
N LEU A 105 0.56 -5.90 11.45
CA LEU A 105 1.51 -6.68 10.65
C LEU A 105 0.84 -7.83 9.87
N LEU A 106 -0.18 -8.46 10.45
CA LEU A 106 -0.92 -9.56 9.82
C LEU A 106 -2.02 -9.08 8.87
N LEU A 107 -2.74 -8.00 9.22
CA LEU A 107 -3.87 -7.51 8.44
C LEU A 107 -3.45 -6.57 7.31
N THR A 108 -2.30 -5.90 7.35
CA THR A 108 -1.85 -5.05 6.23
C THR A 108 -1.80 -5.85 4.92
N PRO A 109 -1.09 -7.00 4.80
CA PRO A 109 -1.07 -7.78 3.57
C PRO A 109 -2.47 -8.26 3.17
N VAL A 110 -3.25 -8.78 4.13
CA VAL A 110 -4.59 -9.32 3.89
C VAL A 110 -5.52 -8.26 3.32
N SER A 111 -5.51 -7.05 3.90
CA SER A 111 -6.38 -5.95 3.50
C SER A 111 -6.08 -5.47 2.08
N PHE A 112 -4.80 -5.28 1.75
CA PHE A 112 -4.40 -4.88 0.40
C PHE A 112 -4.67 -5.98 -0.64
N LEU A 113 -4.39 -7.24 -0.30
CA LEU A 113 -4.68 -8.37 -1.19
C LEU A 113 -6.18 -8.51 -1.43
N ALA A 114 -7.00 -8.44 -0.38
CA ALA A 114 -8.45 -8.53 -0.49
C ALA A 114 -9.02 -7.36 -1.31
N ALA A 115 -8.65 -6.12 -0.97
CA ALA A 115 -9.11 -4.93 -1.70
C ALA A 115 -8.69 -4.96 -3.17
N GLY A 116 -7.41 -5.26 -3.45
CA GLY A 116 -6.93 -5.41 -4.81
C GLY A 116 -7.56 -6.60 -5.54
N GLY A 117 -7.95 -7.65 -4.83
CA GLY A 117 -8.62 -8.83 -5.38
C GLY A 117 -10.02 -8.48 -5.85
N ILE A 118 -10.78 -7.75 -5.02
CA ILE A 118 -12.09 -7.22 -5.39
C ILE A 118 -11.97 -6.33 -6.63
N LEU A 119 -11.04 -5.37 -6.62
CA LEU A 119 -10.81 -4.46 -7.75
C LEU A 119 -10.40 -5.20 -9.03
N PHE A 120 -9.54 -6.20 -8.91
CA PHE A 120 -9.11 -7.05 -10.02
C PHE A 120 -10.28 -7.84 -10.60
N LEU A 121 -11.13 -8.44 -9.76
CA LEU A 121 -12.30 -9.20 -10.23
C LEU A 121 -13.31 -8.30 -10.92
N ILE A 122 -13.57 -7.10 -10.38
CA ILE A 122 -14.43 -6.09 -11.03
C ILE A 122 -13.84 -5.70 -12.39
N ALA A 123 -12.55 -5.35 -12.44
CA ALA A 123 -11.90 -4.98 -13.68
C ALA A 123 -11.90 -6.13 -14.71
N ARG A 124 -11.75 -7.38 -14.25
CA ARG A 124 -11.82 -8.58 -15.08
C ARG A 124 -13.21 -8.82 -15.65
N ALA A 125 -14.26 -8.64 -14.83
CA ALA A 125 -15.65 -8.73 -15.27
C ALA A 125 -15.98 -7.67 -16.35
N LEU A 126 -15.31 -6.52 -16.31
CA LEU A 126 -15.42 -5.44 -17.30
C LEU A 126 -14.47 -5.59 -18.51
N GLY A 127 -13.86 -6.77 -18.71
CA GLY A 127 -13.01 -7.05 -19.88
C GLY A 127 -11.53 -6.66 -19.73
N GLY A 128 -11.08 -6.35 -18.52
CA GLY A 128 -9.70 -5.97 -18.22
C GLY A 128 -8.67 -7.09 -18.49
N LYS A 129 -7.52 -6.71 -19.08
CA LYS A 129 -6.47 -7.66 -19.51
C LYS A 129 -5.24 -7.76 -18.60
N GLY A 130 -5.10 -6.85 -17.64
CA GLY A 130 -3.98 -6.85 -16.69
C GLY A 130 -4.02 -8.04 -15.72
N THR A 131 -2.91 -8.25 -15.02
CA THR A 131 -2.74 -9.33 -14.04
C THR A 131 -2.98 -8.85 -12.61
N TYR A 132 -3.37 -9.77 -11.72
CA TYR A 132 -3.60 -9.46 -10.32
C TYR A 132 -2.34 -8.90 -9.63
N LYS A 133 -1.17 -9.45 -9.96
CA LYS A 133 0.12 -8.99 -9.45
C LYS A 133 0.41 -7.53 -9.82
N GLU A 134 0.14 -7.13 -11.06
CA GLU A 134 0.28 -5.74 -11.52
C GLU A 134 -0.69 -4.82 -10.78
N GLN A 135 -1.96 -5.23 -10.63
CA GLN A 135 -2.98 -4.47 -9.91
C GLN A 135 -2.56 -4.17 -8.47
N ILE A 136 -2.10 -5.19 -7.74
CA ILE A 136 -1.60 -5.05 -6.37
C ILE A 136 -0.39 -4.12 -6.32
N TYR A 137 0.58 -4.36 -7.20
CA TYR A 137 1.80 -3.55 -7.26
C TYR A 137 1.51 -2.06 -7.48
N THR A 138 0.70 -1.73 -8.49
CA THR A 138 0.38 -0.33 -8.80
C THR A 138 -0.44 0.33 -7.70
N THR A 139 -1.28 -0.44 -7.00
CA THR A 139 -2.03 0.06 -5.84
C THR A 139 -1.10 0.37 -4.68
N LEU A 140 -0.09 -0.48 -4.44
CA LEU A 140 0.90 -0.26 -3.39
C LEU A 140 1.77 0.98 -3.62
N LEU A 141 2.12 1.30 -4.87
CA LEU A 141 2.96 2.45 -5.19
C LEU A 141 2.42 3.79 -4.64
N PHE A 142 1.10 3.94 -4.58
CA PHE A 142 0.49 5.09 -3.91
C PHE A 142 -0.11 4.74 -2.54
N GLY A 143 -0.57 3.51 -2.34
CA GLY A 143 -1.18 3.09 -1.09
C GLY A 143 -0.21 3.16 0.09
N VAL A 144 1.01 2.64 -0.07
CA VAL A 144 2.05 2.67 0.97
C VAL A 144 2.35 4.10 1.43
N PRO A 145 2.76 5.04 0.56
CA PRO A 145 3.09 6.39 1.01
C PRO A 145 1.87 7.14 1.57
N LEU A 146 0.65 6.91 1.04
CA LEU A 146 -0.55 7.57 1.59
C LEU A 146 -0.92 7.05 2.97
N VAL A 147 -0.81 5.74 3.23
CA VAL A 147 -1.02 5.18 4.57
C VAL A 147 0.02 5.70 5.56
N ILE A 148 1.28 5.85 5.14
CA ILE A 148 2.32 6.48 5.98
C ILE A 148 1.94 7.92 6.32
N VAL A 149 1.45 8.71 5.36
CA VAL A 149 0.95 10.06 5.63
C VAL A 149 -0.21 10.04 6.62
N SER A 150 -1.16 9.11 6.50
CA SER A 150 -2.24 8.94 7.47
C SER A 150 -1.72 8.64 8.87
N TYR A 151 -0.70 7.78 9.01
CA TYR A 151 -0.06 7.54 10.29
C TYR A 151 0.66 8.77 10.85
N LEU A 152 1.31 9.58 10.00
CA LEU A 152 1.93 10.82 10.45
C LEU A 152 0.88 11.84 10.94
N LEU A 153 -0.28 11.91 10.27
CA LEU A 153 -1.40 12.75 10.71
C LEU A 153 -2.01 12.25 12.03
N PHE A 154 -2.01 10.94 12.27
CA PHE A 154 -2.44 10.34 13.54
C PHE A 154 -1.59 10.83 14.73
N LEU A 155 -0.32 11.16 14.51
CA LEU A 155 0.57 11.62 15.59
C LEU A 155 0.21 13.02 16.12
N ILE A 156 -0.66 13.76 15.43
CA ILE A 156 -1.06 15.11 15.83
C ILE A 156 -2.05 14.99 17.01
N PRO A 157 -1.68 15.39 18.24
CA PRO A 157 -2.57 15.30 19.38
C PRO A 157 -3.81 16.17 19.14
N GLY A 158 -5.00 15.63 19.44
CA GLY A 158 -6.26 16.34 19.26
C GLY A 158 -6.74 16.43 17.80
N ALA A 159 -5.99 15.90 16.83
CA ALA A 159 -6.54 15.67 15.50
C ALA A 159 -7.67 14.63 15.59
N GLY A 160 -8.83 14.96 15.03
CA GLY A 160 -9.93 14.00 14.94
C GLY A 160 -9.57 12.84 14.02
N ALA A 161 -10.16 11.66 14.26
CA ALA A 161 -9.94 10.46 13.44
C ALA A 161 -10.24 10.68 11.95
N TRP A 162 -11.02 11.71 11.59
CA TRP A 162 -11.32 12.08 10.22
C TRP A 162 -10.06 12.49 9.41
N LEU A 163 -9.03 13.04 10.07
CA LEU A 163 -7.82 13.55 9.41
C LEU A 163 -7.04 12.42 8.71
N LEU A 164 -7.12 11.21 9.26
CA LEU A 164 -6.52 10.00 8.72
C LEU A 164 -7.04 9.64 7.32
N TYR A 165 -8.24 10.08 6.98
CA TYR A 165 -8.90 9.74 5.72
C TYR A 165 -8.60 10.74 4.60
N LEU A 166 -8.04 11.91 4.90
CA LEU A 166 -7.76 12.94 3.88
C LEU A 166 -6.85 12.45 2.74
N PRO A 167 -5.72 11.74 3.00
CA PRO A 167 -4.88 11.24 1.92
C PRO A 167 -5.62 10.28 0.97
N HIS A 168 -6.64 9.58 1.48
CA HIS A 168 -7.40 8.60 0.72
C HIS A 168 -8.38 9.24 -0.28
N LEU A 169 -8.75 10.51 -0.13
CA LEU A 169 -9.52 11.21 -1.16
C LEU A 169 -8.73 11.30 -2.47
N TYR A 170 -7.43 11.60 -2.40
CA TYR A 170 -6.55 11.61 -3.55
C TYR A 170 -6.31 10.20 -4.12
N SER A 171 -6.31 9.18 -3.25
CA SER A 171 -6.14 7.79 -3.67
C SER A 171 -7.19 7.31 -4.67
N LEU A 172 -8.39 7.88 -4.67
CA LEU A 172 -9.45 7.53 -5.64
C LEU A 172 -9.04 7.90 -7.07
N VAL A 173 -8.43 9.07 -7.26
CA VAL A 173 -7.93 9.51 -8.57
C VAL A 173 -6.81 8.58 -9.04
N LEU A 174 -5.85 8.29 -8.16
CA LEU A 174 -4.72 7.41 -8.47
C LEU A 174 -5.18 5.98 -8.78
N LEU A 175 -6.19 5.49 -8.05
CA LEU A 175 -6.78 4.18 -8.26
C LEU A 175 -7.39 4.06 -9.66
N VAL A 176 -8.14 5.09 -10.11
CA VAL A 176 -8.69 5.10 -11.47
C VAL A 176 -7.57 5.08 -12.51
N LEU A 177 -6.52 5.88 -12.35
CA LEU A 177 -5.39 5.91 -13.27
C LEU A 177 -4.65 4.56 -13.31
N ALA A 178 -4.40 3.96 -12.15
CA ALA A 178 -3.76 2.65 -12.02
C ALA A 178 -4.59 1.54 -12.67
N LEU A 179 -5.90 1.47 -12.39
CA LEU A 179 -6.81 0.50 -13.00
C LEU A 179 -6.80 0.60 -14.53
N ARG A 180 -6.87 1.83 -15.07
CA ARG A 180 -6.79 2.04 -16.53
C ARG A 180 -5.44 1.61 -17.08
N ALA A 181 -4.34 1.95 -16.41
CA ALA A 181 -3.00 1.56 -16.85
C ALA A 181 -2.79 0.04 -16.87
N VAL A 182 -3.31 -0.66 -15.85
CA VAL A 182 -3.19 -2.11 -15.71
C VAL A 182 -4.12 -2.83 -16.71
N HIS A 183 -5.39 -2.45 -16.77
CA HIS A 183 -6.42 -3.24 -17.44
C HIS A 183 -6.80 -2.76 -18.84
N GLN A 184 -6.58 -1.49 -19.19
CA GLN A 184 -6.92 -0.90 -20.50
C GLN A 184 -5.69 -0.76 -21.42
N SER A 185 -4.70 -1.65 -21.34
CA SER A 185 -3.63 -1.65 -22.35
C SER A 185 -4.21 -2.10 -23.69
N THR A 186 -4.65 -1.13 -24.50
CA THR A 186 -4.80 -1.25 -25.94
C THR A 186 -3.46 -1.74 -26.49
N GLY A 187 -3.46 -2.94 -27.06
CA GLY A 187 -2.38 -3.34 -27.95
C GLY A 187 -2.53 -2.51 -29.21
N TYR A 188 -1.57 -1.63 -29.46
CA TYR A 188 -1.27 -1.05 -30.75
C TYR A 188 0.25 -0.89 -30.81
#